data_AF-A0A561WCH9-F1
#
_entry.id   AF-A0A561WCH9-F1
#
_cell.length_a   1.000
_cell.length_b   1.000
_cell.length_c   1.000
_cell.angle_alpha   90.00
_cell.angle_beta   90.00
_cell.angle_gamma   90.00
#
_symmetry.space_group_name_H-M   'P 1'
#
loop_
_entity.id
_entity.type
_entity.pdbx_description
1 polymer ?
#
loop_
_entity_poly.entity_id
_entity_poly.type
_entity_poly.pdbx_seq_one_letter_code
_entity_poly.pdbx_strand_id
1 'polypeptide(L)'
;MPRDDWKGFVNQILYGLIFTAELDDAAAARMAEAMVERRSFGAGPRVYAAAIARARRHRGPLTDELPTPHGEERFREFLELLAVQLDARRPWRRTTS
;
A
#
# COMPACT_ATOMS: atom_id res chain seq x y z
N MET A 1 -23.01 5.69 4.18
CA MET A 1 -21.79 6.45 4.57
C MET A 1 -20.61 5.65 4.05
N PRO A 2 -19.62 6.24 3.35
CA PRO A 2 -18.42 5.48 3.07
C PRO A 2 -17.81 5.19 4.44
N ARG A 3 -17.68 3.91 4.79
CA ARG A 3 -16.88 3.53 5.95
C ARG A 3 -15.47 4.05 5.69
N ASP A 4 -14.76 4.31 6.78
CA ASP A 4 -13.38 4.76 6.79
C ASP A 4 -12.48 3.63 6.24
N ASP A 5 -12.57 3.36 4.92
CA ASP A 5 -12.11 2.13 4.24
C ASP A 5 -10.58 2.09 4.05
N TRP A 6 -9.84 2.98 4.70
CA TRP A 6 -8.38 3.01 4.64
C TRP A 6 -7.75 1.66 5.01
N LYS A 7 -8.32 0.97 6.01
CA LYS A 7 -7.85 -0.35 6.46
C LYS A 7 -8.06 -1.41 5.37
N GLY A 8 -9.17 -1.35 4.63
CA GLY A 8 -9.42 -2.20 3.48
C GLY A 8 -8.37 -2.02 2.37
N PHE A 9 -7.93 -0.79 2.10
CA PHE A 9 -6.85 -0.53 1.15
C PHE A 9 -5.49 -1.01 1.67
N VAL A 10 -5.22 -0.89 2.97
CA VAL A 10 -4.00 -1.46 3.59
C VAL A 10 -4.01 -2.98 3.51
N ASN A 11 -5.15 -3.62 3.70
CA ASN A 11 -5.30 -5.07 3.55
C ASN A 11 -5.08 -5.51 2.10
N GLN A 12 -5.51 -4.72 1.10
CA GLN A 12 -5.19 -5.02 -0.30
C GLN A 12 -3.69 -4.96 -0.60
N ILE A 13 -2.97 -4.01 0.02
CA ILE A 13 -1.50 -3.95 -0.05
C ILE A 13 -0.93 -5.22 0.56
N LEU A 14 -1.34 -5.59 1.77
CA LEU A 14 -0.87 -6.79 2.47
C LEU A 14 -1.13 -8.06 1.65
N TYR A 15 -2.32 -8.18 1.07
CA TYR A 15 -2.70 -9.28 0.19
C TYR A 15 -1.82 -9.35 -1.07
N GLY A 16 -1.48 -8.20 -1.66
CA GLY A 16 -0.54 -8.14 -2.79
C GLY A 16 0.87 -8.65 -2.47
N LEU A 17 1.22 -8.79 -1.18
CA LEU A 17 2.52 -9.23 -0.70
C LEU A 17 2.57 -10.72 -0.33
N ILE A 18 1.47 -11.49 -0.44
CA ILE A 18 1.43 -12.87 0.08
C ILE A 18 2.49 -13.79 -0.51
N PHE A 19 2.92 -13.54 -1.76
CA PHE A 19 3.98 -14.29 -2.45
C PHE A 19 5.30 -13.50 -2.56
N THR A 20 5.37 -12.32 -1.95
CA THR A 20 6.59 -11.51 -1.91
C THR A 20 7.38 -11.93 -0.68
N ALA A 21 8.56 -12.53 -0.86
CA ALA A 21 9.40 -12.95 0.26
C ALA A 21 10.07 -11.75 0.96
N GLU A 22 10.65 -10.84 0.16
CA GLU A 22 11.39 -9.69 0.67
C GLU A 22 10.58 -8.39 0.51
N LEU A 23 10.34 -7.72 1.64
CA LEU A 23 9.65 -6.43 1.70
C LEU A 23 10.65 -5.26 1.61
N ASP A 24 11.35 -5.18 0.49
CA ASP A 24 12.41 -4.19 0.24
C ASP A 24 11.97 -3.02 -0.67
N ASP A 25 12.90 -2.12 -0.97
CA ASP A 25 12.70 -0.99 -1.90
C ASP A 25 12.25 -1.45 -3.29
N ALA A 26 12.73 -2.59 -3.79
CA ALA A 26 12.37 -3.10 -5.09
C ALA A 26 10.92 -3.61 -5.12
N ALA A 27 10.46 -4.25 -4.04
CA ALA A 27 9.05 -4.60 -3.86
C ALA A 27 8.16 -3.36 -3.75
N ALA A 28 8.58 -2.36 -2.97
CA ALA A 28 7.85 -1.11 -2.81
C ALA A 28 7.75 -0.34 -4.15
N ALA A 29 8.83 -0.28 -4.93
CA ALA A 29 8.87 0.37 -6.23
C ALA A 29 7.92 -0.30 -7.24
N ARG A 30 7.93 -1.64 -7.32
CA ARG A 30 7.01 -2.42 -8.19
C ARG A 30 5.55 -2.23 -7.80
N MET A 31 5.25 -2.20 -6.51
CA MET A 31 3.89 -1.98 -6.04
C MET A 31 3.42 -0.54 -6.30
N ALA A 32 4.27 0.47 -6.08
CA ALA A 32 3.97 1.85 -6.40
C ALA A 32 3.68 2.05 -7.89
N GLU A 33 4.44 1.40 -8.77
CA GLU A 33 4.19 1.36 -10.21
C GLU A 33 2.82 0.75 -10.52
N ALA A 34 2.52 -0.42 -9.97
CA ALA A 34 1.21 -1.06 -10.15
C ALA A 34 0.05 -0.18 -9.67
N MET A 35 0.22 0.58 -8.59
CA MET A 35 -0.77 1.56 -8.12
C MET A 35 -0.94 2.74 -9.08
N VAL A 36 0.15 3.28 -9.61
CA VAL A 36 0.13 4.39 -10.58
C VAL A 36 -0.53 3.95 -11.89
N GLU A 37 -0.19 2.75 -12.37
CA GLU A 37 -0.79 2.13 -13.56
C GLU A 37 -2.21 1.59 -13.33
N ARG A 38 -2.67 1.58 -12.08
CA ARG A 38 -3.95 0.96 -11.65
C ARG A 38 -4.04 -0.52 -11.99
N ARG A 39 -2.91 -1.20 -12.12
CA ARG A 39 -2.82 -2.64 -12.32
C ARG A 39 -3.06 -3.33 -10.99
N SER A 40 -4.18 -4.05 -10.87
CA SER A 40 -4.64 -4.69 -9.62
C SER A 40 -5.03 -3.74 -8.47
N PHE A 41 -4.66 -2.46 -8.57
CA PHE A 41 -4.91 -1.41 -7.58
C PHE A 41 -5.84 -0.32 -8.18
N GLY A 42 -7.08 -0.70 -8.48
CA GLY A 42 -8.02 0.10 -9.27
C GLY A 42 -8.41 1.45 -8.67
N ALA A 43 -8.32 1.61 -7.35
CA ALA A 43 -8.59 2.88 -6.66
C ALA A 43 -7.57 3.98 -7.01
N GLY A 44 -6.39 3.57 -7.51
CA GLY A 44 -5.32 4.46 -7.96
C GLY A 44 -4.50 5.06 -6.82
N PRO A 45 -3.37 5.71 -7.17
CA PRO A 45 -2.29 5.99 -6.23
C PRO A 45 -2.69 7.02 -5.16
N ARG A 46 -3.64 7.92 -5.48
CA ARG A 46 -4.16 8.92 -4.52
C ARG A 46 -4.85 8.28 -3.33
N VAL A 47 -5.62 7.22 -3.57
CA VAL A 47 -6.39 6.53 -2.53
C VAL A 47 -5.44 5.71 -1.65
N TYR A 48 -4.52 4.95 -2.25
CA TYR A 48 -3.54 4.18 -1.49
C TYR A 48 -2.59 5.07 -0.69
N ALA A 49 -2.10 6.19 -1.25
CA ALA A 49 -1.27 7.14 -0.50
C ALA A 49 -1.99 7.71 0.73
N ALA A 50 -3.28 8.03 0.61
CA ALA A 50 -4.09 8.49 1.75
C ALA A 50 -4.29 7.39 2.81
N ALA A 51 -4.51 6.14 2.37
CA ALA A 51 -4.64 4.99 3.26
C ALA A 51 -3.33 4.71 4.02
N ILE A 52 -2.19 4.74 3.33
CA ILE A 52 -0.86 4.57 3.92
C ILE A 52 -0.59 5.67 4.95
N ALA A 53 -0.90 6.93 4.64
CA ALA A 53 -0.73 8.04 5.58
C ALA A 53 -1.56 7.85 6.88
N ARG A 54 -2.72 7.20 6.79
CA ARG A 54 -3.55 6.87 7.95
C ARG A 54 -2.98 5.68 8.73
N ALA A 55 -2.52 4.64 8.03
CA ALA A 55 -1.88 3.47 8.62
C ALA A 55 -0.64 3.82 9.45
N ARG A 56 0.21 4.74 8.96
CA ARG A 56 1.42 5.22 9.65
C ARG A 56 1.13 5.89 11.00
N ARG A 57 -0.07 6.46 11.15
CA ARG A 57 -0.52 7.11 12.40
C ARG A 57 -1.30 6.15 13.31
N HIS A 58 -1.69 5.00 12.80
CA HIS A 58 -2.49 4.02 13.52
C HIS A 58 -1.61 3.15 14.42
N ARG A 59 -1.96 3.07 15.71
CA ARG A 59 -1.21 2.31 16.73
C ARG A 59 -1.67 0.86 16.90
N GLY A 60 -2.88 0.52 16.43
CA GLY A 60 -3.39 -0.85 16.47
C GLY A 60 -2.81 -1.71 15.35
N PRO A 61 -3.04 -3.03 15.37
CA PRO A 61 -2.48 -3.94 14.39
C PRO A 61 -2.93 -3.60 12.96
N LEU A 62 -2.00 -3.77 12.02
CA LEU A 62 -2.25 -3.65 10.59
C LEU A 62 -2.45 -5.01 9.92
N THR A 63 -1.88 -6.08 10.48
CA THR A 63 -1.90 -7.44 9.90
C THR A 63 -2.87 -8.43 10.56
N ASP A 64 -3.85 -7.94 11.33
CA ASP A 64 -4.78 -8.76 12.12
C ASP A 64 -6.00 -9.28 11.33
N GLU A 65 -6.31 -8.69 10.18
CA GLU A 65 -7.51 -9.03 9.41
C GLU A 65 -7.26 -10.08 8.31
N LEU A 66 -6.01 -10.34 7.94
CA LEU A 66 -5.64 -11.28 6.88
C LEU A 66 -4.48 -12.19 7.32
N PRO A 67 -4.54 -13.50 7.02
CA PRO A 67 -3.37 -14.35 7.11
C PRO A 67 -2.26 -13.83 6.21
N THR A 68 -1.07 -13.62 6.78
CA THR A 68 0.10 -13.11 6.07
C THR A 68 1.37 -13.78 6.61
N PRO A 69 2.37 -14.08 5.75
CA PRO A 69 3.68 -14.51 6.22
C PRO A 69 4.51 -13.36 6.81
N HIS A 70 4.05 -12.11 6.65
CA HIS A 70 4.77 -10.91 7.07
C HIS A 70 4.41 -10.50 8.49
N GLY A 71 5.43 -10.23 9.30
CA GLY A 71 5.26 -9.65 10.62
C GLY A 71 4.78 -8.20 10.56
N GLU A 72 4.12 -7.75 11.63
CA GLU A 72 3.54 -6.41 11.78
C GLU A 72 4.58 -5.29 11.58
N GLU A 73 5.75 -5.40 12.21
CA GLU A 73 6.83 -4.40 12.10
C GLU A 73 7.35 -4.30 10.67
N ARG A 74 7.68 -5.44 10.05
CA ARG A 74 8.15 -5.51 8.67
C ARG A 74 7.14 -4.92 7.69
N PHE A 75 5.85 -5.16 7.91
CA PHE A 75 4.80 -4.57 7.08
C PHE A 75 4.72 -3.04 7.26
N ARG A 76 4.89 -2.52 8.48
CA ARG A 76 4.93 -1.07 8.71
C ARG A 76 6.11 -0.39 8.03
N GLU A 77 7.30 -1.00 8.13
CA GLU A 77 8.49 -0.52 7.42
C GLU A 77 8.25 -0.50 5.91
N PHE A 78 7.62 -1.55 5.37
CA PHE A 78 7.24 -1.59 3.96
C PHE A 78 6.29 -0.45 3.56
N LEU A 79 5.31 -0.10 4.42
CA LEU A 79 4.41 1.02 4.17
C LEU A 79 5.14 2.37 4.14
N GLU A 80 6.23 2.53 4.91
CA GLU A 80 7.10 3.71 4.83
C GLU A 80 7.82 3.78 3.48
N LEU A 81 8.44 2.68 3.04
CA LEU A 81 9.10 2.59 1.73
C LEU A 81 8.11 2.86 0.59
N LEU A 82 6.92 2.26 0.65
CA LEU A 82 5.88 2.45 -0.34
C LEU A 82 5.38 3.91 -0.40
N ALA A 83 5.28 4.59 0.75
CA ALA A 83 4.95 6.01 0.79
C ALA A 83 6.00 6.85 0.04
N VAL A 84 7.29 6.59 0.28
CA VAL A 84 8.40 7.27 -0.41
C VAL A 84 8.34 7.02 -1.91
N GLN A 85 8.15 5.77 -2.33
CA GLN A 85 8.07 5.39 -3.74
C GLN A 85 6.87 6.02 -4.46
N LEU A 86 5.70 6.11 -3.79
CA LEU A 86 4.53 6.80 -4.33
C LEU A 86 4.78 8.31 -4.44
N ASP A 87 5.35 8.95 -3.43
CA ASP A 87 5.61 10.38 -3.45
C ASP A 87 6.65 10.78 -4.52
N ALA A 88 7.68 9.94 -4.75
CA ALA A 88 8.66 10.14 -5.81
C ALA A 88 8.05 10.07 -7.23
N ARG A 89 6.88 9.42 -7.39
CA ARG A 89 6.16 9.28 -8.67
C ARG A 89 5.13 10.38 -8.90
N ARG A 90 5.08 11.41 -8.06
CA ARG A 90 4.20 12.57 -8.27
C ARG A 90 4.71 13.44 -9.45
N PRO A 91 3.81 14.11 -10.21
CA PRO A 91 2.36 13.93 -10.17
C PRO A 91 1.97 12.58 -10.79
N TRP A 92 1.11 11.84 -10.12
CA TRP A 92 0.50 10.63 -10.68
C TRP A 92 -0.39 11.05 -11.85
N ARG A 93 0.14 10.96 -13.07
CA ARG A 93 -0.60 11.39 -14.26
C ARG A 93 -1.93 10.64 -14.31
N ARG A 94 -2.99 11.33 -14.70
CA ARG A 94 -4.25 10.68 -15.05
C ARG A 94 -3.95 9.90 -16.31
N THR A 95 -3.80 8.58 -16.22
CA THR A 95 -3.89 7.72 -17.39
C THR A 95 -5.30 7.90 -17.91
N THR A 96 -5.44 8.70 -18.97
CA THR A 96 -6.66 8.75 -19.78
C THR A 96 -6.83 7.35 -20.35
N SER A 97 -7.78 6.59 -19.80
CA SER A 97 -8.42 5.50 -20.53
C SER A 97 -9.66 6.05 -21.19
#